data_AF-A0A9D9WLJ0-F1
#
_entry.id   AF-A0A9D9WLJ0-F1
#
_cell.length_a   1.000
_cell.length_b   1.000
_cell.length_c   1.000
_cell.angle_alpha   90.00
_cell.angle_beta   90.00
_cell.angle_gamma   90.00
#
_symmetry.space_group_name_H-M   'P 1'
#
loop_
_entity.id
_entity.type
_entity.pdbx_description
1 polymer ?
#
loop_
_entity_poly.entity_id
_entity_poly.type
_entity_poly.pdbx_seq_one_letter_code
_entity_poly.pdbx_strand_id
1 'polypeptide(L)'
;MAKLIPAAERITRARTLIQNARELPIPSGGSRYDISYIAGIKDLLRQARDLIKFIPQTAGVTSEMKEEVKRIYQEAEQAEEEILRGEGKL
;
A
#
# COMPACT_ATOMS: atom_id res chain seq x y z
N MET A 1 -6.20 -23.65 -12.12
CA MET A 1 -6.29 -22.21 -12.49
C MET A 1 -6.34 -21.40 -11.22
N ALA A 2 -5.50 -20.38 -11.06
CA ALA A 2 -5.61 -19.47 -9.93
C ALA A 2 -6.96 -18.75 -9.98
N LYS A 3 -7.67 -18.69 -8.85
CA LYS A 3 -8.94 -17.95 -8.77
C LYS A 3 -8.69 -16.49 -9.14
N LEU A 4 -9.43 -15.98 -10.13
CA LEU A 4 -9.41 -14.55 -10.48
C LEU A 4 -9.93 -13.77 -9.28
N ILE A 5 -9.09 -12.91 -8.71
CA ILE A 5 -9.49 -11.99 -7.63
C ILE A 5 -10.26 -10.83 -8.27
N PRO A 6 -11.53 -10.55 -7.88
CA PRO A 6 -12.31 -9.42 -8.38
C PRO A 6 -11.69 -8.06 -8.05
N ALA A 7 -12.02 -7.01 -8.80
CA ALA A 7 -11.50 -5.65 -8.57
C ALA A 7 -11.82 -5.11 -7.17
N ALA A 8 -13.04 -5.34 -6.66
CA ALA A 8 -13.44 -4.94 -5.31
C ALA A 8 -12.63 -5.65 -4.22
N GLU A 9 -12.34 -6.94 -4.42
CA GLU A 9 -11.49 -7.69 -3.49
C GLU A 9 -10.04 -7.20 -3.55
N ARG A 10 -9.54 -6.80 -4.74
CA ARG A 10 -8.22 -6.17 -4.86
C ARG A 10 -8.18 -4.86 -4.05
N ILE A 11 -9.15 -3.98 -4.21
CA ILE A 11 -9.24 -2.72 -3.44
C ILE A 11 -9.16 -2.99 -1.92
N THR A 12 -9.93 -3.97 -1.44
CA THR A 12 -9.93 -4.35 -0.02
C THR A 12 -8.55 -4.83 0.44
N ARG A 13 -7.93 -5.74 -0.30
CA ARG A 13 -6.59 -6.28 0.02
C ARG A 13 -5.51 -5.20 -0.03
N ALA A 14 -5.59 -4.25 -0.95
CA ALA A 14 -4.63 -3.15 -1.04
C ALA A 14 -4.66 -2.27 0.21
N ARG A 15 -5.85 -1.99 0.75
CA ARG A 15 -5.99 -1.28 2.03
C ARG A 15 -5.43 -2.08 3.21
N THR A 16 -5.68 -3.39 3.24
CA THR A 16 -5.08 -4.26 4.26
C THR A 16 -3.55 -4.21 4.21
N LEU A 17 -2.94 -4.21 3.02
CA LEU A 17 -1.49 -4.11 2.88
C LEU A 17 -0.94 -2.76 3.38
N ILE A 18 -1.66 -1.66 3.14
CA ILE A 18 -1.29 -0.33 3.69
C ILE A 18 -1.39 -0.34 5.22
N GLN A 19 -2.45 -0.93 5.78
CA GLN A 19 -2.59 -1.06 7.22
C GLN A 19 -1.49 -1.92 7.84
N ASN A 20 -1.15 -3.05 7.20
CA ASN A 20 -0.03 -3.89 7.63
C ASN A 20 1.30 -3.14 7.62
N ALA A 21 1.50 -2.19 6.69
CA ALA A 21 2.69 -1.34 6.70
C ALA A 21 2.72 -0.46 7.95
N ARG A 22 1.58 0.16 8.31
CA ARG A 22 1.46 0.98 9.54
C ARG A 22 1.67 0.18 10.82
N GLU A 23 1.25 -1.08 10.82
CA GLU A 23 1.33 -1.99 11.97
C GLU A 23 2.64 -2.80 12.01
N LEU A 24 3.50 -2.67 10.99
CA LEU A 24 4.74 -3.44 10.93
C LEU A 24 5.61 -3.07 12.15
N PRO A 25 5.94 -4.04 13.02
CA PRO A 25 6.75 -3.75 14.19
C PRO A 25 8.19 -3.46 13.77
N ILE A 26 8.84 -2.55 14.50
CA ILE A 26 10.28 -2.35 14.37
C ILE A 26 10.96 -3.62 14.91
N PRO A 27 11.87 -4.25 14.16
CA PRO A 27 12.55 -5.47 14.59
C PRO A 27 13.28 -5.26 15.92
N SER A 28 13.24 -6.27 16.80
CA SER A 28 13.84 -6.21 18.13
C SER A 28 15.35 -5.97 18.04
N GLY A 29 15.82 -4.87 18.63
CA GLY A 29 17.23 -4.44 18.55
C GLY A 29 17.56 -3.57 17.33
N GLY A 30 16.60 -3.34 16.43
CA GLY A 30 16.71 -2.43 15.29
C GLY A 30 16.19 -1.02 15.61
N SER A 31 16.28 -0.14 14.61
CA SER A 31 15.77 1.23 14.64
C SER A 31 14.78 1.45 13.50
N ARG A 32 14.02 2.56 13.51
CA ARG A 32 13.20 2.98 12.36
C ARG A 32 14.03 3.20 11.08
N TYR A 33 15.35 3.37 11.24
CA TYR A 33 16.32 3.48 10.17
C TYR A 33 16.90 2.12 9.72
N ASP A 34 16.44 1.00 10.29
CA ASP A 34 16.86 -0.33 9.86
C ASP A 34 16.43 -0.57 8.40
N ILE A 35 17.38 -0.96 7.56
CA ILE A 35 17.15 -1.18 6.13
C ILE A 35 16.08 -2.25 5.90
N SER A 36 16.04 -3.29 6.74
CA SER A 36 15.07 -4.38 6.66
C SER A 36 13.67 -3.89 7.01
N TYR A 37 13.55 -3.01 8.01
CA TYR A 37 12.28 -2.38 8.37
C TYR A 37 11.78 -1.49 7.23
N ILE A 38 12.63 -0.60 6.72
CA ILE A 38 12.30 0.29 5.59
C ILE A 38 11.90 -0.52 4.35
N ALA A 39 12.64 -1.58 4.05
CA ALA A 39 12.34 -2.47 2.92
C ALA A 39 10.99 -3.17 3.10
N GLY A 40 10.66 -3.63 4.30
CA GLY A 40 9.36 -4.24 4.61
C GLY A 40 8.19 -3.28 4.38
N ILE A 41 8.31 -2.03 4.86
CA ILE A 41 7.30 -0.98 4.62
C ILE A 41 7.13 -0.73 3.12
N LYS A 42 8.24 -0.47 2.41
CA LYS A 42 8.21 -0.18 0.97
C LYS A 42 7.65 -1.34 0.16
N ASP A 43 7.95 -2.58 0.55
CA ASP A 43 7.43 -3.77 -0.14
C ASP A 43 5.92 -3.92 0.04
N LEU A 44 5.40 -3.75 1.26
CA LEU A 44 3.95 -3.78 1.52
C LEU A 44 3.20 -2.72 0.71
N LEU A 45 3.71 -1.49 0.68
CA LEU A 45 3.10 -0.39 -0.08
C LEU A 45 3.22 -0.62 -1.60
N ARG A 46 4.33 -1.18 -2.07
CA ARG A 46 4.49 -1.60 -3.47
C ARG A 46 3.48 -2.66 -3.85
N GLN A 47 3.31 -3.70 -3.03
CA GLN A 47 2.32 -4.75 -3.25
C GLN A 47 0.90 -4.18 -3.32
N ALA A 48 0.54 -3.23 -2.46
CA ALA A 48 -0.76 -2.56 -2.49
C ALA A 48 -1.00 -1.85 -3.83
N ARG A 49 -0.02 -1.07 -4.31
CA ARG A 49 -0.08 -0.37 -5.61
C ARG A 49 -0.13 -1.34 -6.79
N ASP A 50 0.66 -2.41 -6.76
CA ASP A 50 0.69 -3.44 -7.81
C ASP A 50 -0.65 -4.16 -7.98
N LEU A 51 -1.39 -4.31 -6.89
CA LEU A 51 -2.68 -4.99 -6.87
C LEU A 51 -3.80 -4.18 -7.55
N ILE A 52 -3.70 -2.85 -7.53
CA ILE A 52 -4.74 -1.93 -8.04
C ILE A 52 -4.39 -1.26 -9.38
N LYS A 53 -3.11 -1.26 -9.80
CA LYS A 53 -2.64 -0.50 -10.98
C LYS A 53 -3.35 -0.82 -12.29
N PHE A 54 -3.89 -2.03 -12.43
CA PHE A 54 -4.61 -2.48 -13.63
C PHE A 54 -6.13 -2.36 -13.54
N ILE A 55 -6.69 -1.99 -12.38
CA ILE A 55 -8.14 -1.81 -12.22
C ILE A 55 -8.66 -0.76 -13.21
N PRO A 56 -8.05 0.43 -13.37
CA PRO A 56 -8.56 1.44 -14.31
C PRO A 56 -8.59 1.01 -15.78
N GLN A 57 -7.81 -0.01 -16.14
CA GLN A 57 -7.70 -0.57 -17.50
C GLN A 57 -8.66 -1.74 -17.73
N THR A 58 -9.38 -2.19 -16.70
CA THR A 58 -10.32 -3.31 -16.79
C THR A 58 -11.65 -2.83 -17.37
N ALA A 59 -12.23 -3.59 -18.30
CA ALA A 59 -13.55 -3.29 -18.86
C ALA A 59 -14.63 -3.31 -17.77
N GLY A 60 -15.57 -2.35 -17.83
CA GLY A 60 -16.69 -2.26 -16.88
C GLY A 60 -16.38 -1.57 -15.55
N VAL A 61 -15.20 -0.94 -15.41
CA VAL A 61 -14.84 -0.19 -14.20
C VAL A 61 -15.47 1.20 -14.21
N THR A 62 -16.22 1.50 -13.13
CA THR A 62 -16.92 2.78 -12.93
C THR A 62 -15.95 3.92 -12.60
N SER A 63 -16.42 5.15 -12.74
CA SER A 63 -15.67 6.35 -12.32
C SER A 63 -15.35 6.33 -10.83
N GLU A 64 -16.29 5.89 -9.99
CA GLU A 64 -16.12 5.74 -8.54
C GLU A 64 -14.96 4.80 -8.21
N MET A 65 -14.85 3.67 -8.94
CA MET A 65 -13.79 2.71 -8.70
C MET A 65 -12.42 3.24 -9.16
N LYS A 66 -12.37 4.10 -10.17
CA LYS A 66 -11.14 4.82 -10.54
C LYS A 66 -10.74 5.85 -9.48
N GLU A 67 -11.70 6.54 -8.89
CA GLU A 67 -11.44 7.44 -7.76
C GLU A 67 -10.94 6.68 -6.55
N GLU A 68 -11.50 5.52 -6.26
CA GLU A 68 -11.07 4.69 -5.14
C GLU A 68 -9.62 4.21 -5.32
N VAL A 69 -9.24 3.80 -6.54
CA VAL A 69 -7.85 3.49 -6.89
C VAL A 69 -6.93 4.69 -6.61
N LYS A 70 -7.35 5.92 -7.00
CA LYS A 70 -6.56 7.14 -6.72
C LYS A 70 -6.40 7.39 -5.22
N ARG A 71 -7.46 7.21 -4.43
CA ARG A 71 -7.41 7.35 -2.97
C ARG A 71 -6.43 6.37 -2.35
N ILE A 72 -6.42 5.12 -2.79
CA ILE A 72 -5.46 4.11 -2.29
C ILE A 72 -4.01 4.48 -2.64
N TYR A 73 -3.75 5.06 -3.82
CA TYR A 73 -2.42 5.59 -4.12
C TYR A 73 -2.00 6.70 -3.15
N GLN A 74 -2.91 7.64 -2.85
CA GLN A 74 -2.68 8.72 -1.88
C GLN A 74 -2.49 8.18 -0.47
N GLU A 75 -3.32 7.23 -0.02
CA GLU A 75 -3.20 6.56 1.27
C GLU A 75 -1.84 5.85 1.41
N ALA A 76 -1.37 5.19 0.35
CA ALA A 76 -0.08 4.50 0.35
C ALA A 76 1.10 5.48 0.37
N GLU A 77 1.00 6.63 -0.29
CA GLU A 77 2.02 7.69 -0.24
C GLU A 77 2.05 8.34 1.14
N GLN A 78 0.88 8.70 1.68
CA GLN A 78 0.76 9.26 3.02
C GLN A 78 1.31 8.30 4.09
N ALA A 79 0.99 7.01 4.01
CA ALA A 79 1.54 6.01 4.93
C ALA A 79 3.07 5.91 4.81
N GLU A 80 3.63 5.98 3.60
CA GLU A 80 5.09 5.99 3.40
C GLU A 80 5.74 7.20 4.11
N GLU A 81 5.16 8.38 3.96
CA GLU A 81 5.67 9.61 4.60
C GLU A 81 5.50 9.58 6.11
N GLU A 82 4.33 9.17 6.62
CA GLU A 82 4.05 9.07 8.06
C GLU A 82 5.03 8.11 8.75
N ILE A 83 5.31 6.96 8.14
CA ILE A 83 6.13 5.91 8.75
C ILE A 83 7.63 6.21 8.60
N LEU A 84 8.07 6.67 7.42
CA LEU A 84 9.50 6.77 7.10
C LEU A 84 10.05 8.20 7.13
N ARG A 85 9.22 9.25 6.95
CA ARG A 85 9.66 10.65 6.92
C ARG A 85 9.32 11.44 8.20
N GLY A 86 8.63 10.82 9.15
CA GLY A 86 8.10 11.46 10.36
C GLY A 86 9.10 12.19 11.28
N GLU A 87 10.42 12.19 11.01
CA GLU A 87 11.42 12.98 11.74
C GLU A 87 12.48 13.61 10.81
N GLY A 88 12.06 14.21 9.70
CA GLY A 88 12.96 14.77 8.68
C GLY A 88 12.58 16.16 8.18
N LYS A 89 12.19 17.08 9.07
CA LYS A 89 12.37 18.53 8.85
C LYS A 89 13.34 19.05 9.90
N LEU A 90 14.63 19.02 9.58
CA LEU A 90 15.63 19.94 10.12
C LEU A 90 15.79 21.06 9.09
#